data_AF-A0A7C1WTJ9-F1
#
_entry.id   AF-A0A7C1WTJ9-F1
#
_cell.length_a   1.000
_cell.length_b   1.000
_cell.length_c   1.000
_cell.angle_alpha   90.00
_cell.angle_beta   90.00
_cell.angle_gamma   90.00
#
_symmetry.space_group_name_H-M   'P 1'
#
loop_
_entity.id
_entity.type
_entity.pdbx_description
1 polymer ?
#
loop_
_entity_poly.entity_id
_entity_poly.type
_entity_poly.pdbx_seq_one_letter_code
_entity_poly.pdbx_strand_id
1 'polypeptide(L)'
;MVNSDGVYVSVGPESPLAERVAETLETFKRLARGPLEVLTSFYSHPLAGYIAETFGWLDLLAEELELGKRITEQVVGVEPFGVWLPEMSFSMKLVPLLAESGLRYTVLDAVSHFVGATGDKGSIYEPYALGGLTVFFRHTGLSDLWSFKYSNVKTRYEAEAGARDLALRLVLEAYSNRARPLTVALDGENWMILPSPKPATALLLDELLGQLKAAEAKGLVKLVRMSDLAGRVEPRRLASVPPKSWRGGYDKWVSELASVQERIWANVVEAYELYKALETSVGCGEEEKLALMNAVNSDHIWAEFADEGFSREWALALKRKLESTLSSLKLEGFAGGRLRLRNTLRQAVRVLVREDGRVQEVVLHPGTTELEVGGSVVEIFVKGWRKEFAVCKPIVKSSKGQTTR
;
A
#
# COMPACT_ATOMS: atom_id res chain seq x y z
N MET A 1 19.33 -5.50 -11.36
CA MET A 1 19.01 -6.73 -12.14
C MET A 1 19.46 -7.95 -11.38
N VAL A 2 18.70 -9.03 -11.44
CA VAL A 2 19.05 -10.34 -10.87
C VAL A 2 20.10 -10.99 -11.78
N ASN A 3 21.31 -11.27 -11.28
CA ASN A 3 22.29 -12.05 -12.04
C ASN A 3 21.83 -13.53 -12.16
N SER A 4 22.60 -14.37 -12.86
CA SER A 4 22.31 -15.80 -13.01
C SER A 4 22.09 -16.56 -11.70
N ASP A 5 22.47 -15.97 -10.55
CA ASP A 5 22.38 -16.55 -9.21
C ASP A 5 21.28 -15.92 -8.35
N GLY A 6 20.44 -15.02 -8.88
CA GLY A 6 19.37 -14.41 -8.09
C GLY A 6 19.73 -13.04 -7.47
N VAL A 7 20.93 -12.48 -7.70
CA VAL A 7 21.44 -11.34 -6.95
C VAL A 7 21.23 -10.01 -7.67
N TYR A 8 20.63 -9.03 -6.99
CA TYR A 8 20.51 -7.65 -7.47
C TYR A 8 21.90 -7.01 -7.70
N VAL A 9 22.27 -6.83 -8.96
CA VAL A 9 23.44 -6.07 -9.39
C VAL A 9 23.13 -4.58 -9.29
N SER A 10 23.87 -3.89 -8.42
CA SER A 10 23.92 -2.43 -8.40
C SER A 10 24.61 -1.92 -9.66
N VAL A 11 23.95 -1.00 -10.36
CA VAL A 11 24.50 -0.36 -11.58
C VAL A 11 24.95 1.04 -11.24
N GLY A 12 26.18 1.41 -11.64
CA GLY A 12 26.68 2.76 -11.45
C GLY A 12 25.88 3.79 -12.28
N PRO A 13 25.90 5.07 -11.89
CA PRO A 13 25.13 6.12 -12.57
C PRO A 13 25.53 6.32 -14.05
N GLU A 14 26.79 6.04 -14.39
CA GLU A 14 27.32 6.12 -15.76
C GLU A 14 27.02 4.87 -16.61
N SER A 15 26.25 3.91 -16.09
CA SER A 15 25.92 2.69 -16.83
C SER A 15 24.95 3.00 -17.98
N PRO A 16 25.12 2.38 -19.17
CA PRO A 16 24.11 2.43 -20.23
C PRO A 16 22.72 1.94 -19.77
N LEU A 17 22.64 1.14 -18.71
CA LEU A 17 21.38 0.72 -18.10
C LEU A 17 20.73 1.85 -17.30
N ALA A 18 21.52 2.63 -16.55
CA ALA A 18 21.03 3.80 -15.84
C ALA A 18 20.51 4.86 -16.83
N GLU A 19 21.22 5.04 -17.96
CA GLU A 19 20.77 5.91 -19.06
C GLU A 19 19.41 5.49 -19.63
N ARG A 20 19.18 4.18 -19.87
CA ARG A 20 17.88 3.68 -20.34
C ARG A 20 16.74 3.90 -19.35
N VAL A 21 17.02 3.75 -18.05
CA VAL A 21 16.04 4.05 -17.00
C VAL A 21 15.72 5.55 -17.01
N ALA A 22 16.73 6.40 -17.09
CA ALA A 22 16.55 7.85 -17.18
C ALA A 22 15.73 8.26 -18.42
N GLU A 23 16.06 7.70 -19.60
CA GLU A 23 15.32 7.93 -20.84
C GLU A 23 13.86 7.50 -20.74
N THR A 24 13.61 6.35 -20.12
CA THR A 24 12.26 5.82 -19.88
C THR A 24 11.46 6.77 -18.99
N LEU A 25 12.05 7.20 -17.86
CA LEU A 25 11.41 8.13 -16.93
C LEU A 25 11.13 9.48 -17.59
N GLU A 26 12.10 10.06 -18.30
CA GLU A 26 11.89 11.33 -19.03
C GLU A 26 10.82 11.21 -20.12
N THR A 27 10.70 10.04 -20.75
CA THR A 27 9.62 9.76 -21.69
C THR A 27 8.25 9.73 -21.00
N PHE A 28 8.12 9.08 -19.85
CA PHE A 28 6.88 9.14 -19.07
C PHE A 28 6.54 10.56 -18.62
N LYS A 29 7.50 11.34 -18.14
CA LYS A 29 7.30 12.76 -17.77
C LYS A 29 6.77 13.58 -18.94
N ARG A 30 7.38 13.42 -20.12
CA ARG A 30 6.95 14.11 -21.36
C ARG A 30 5.53 13.71 -21.75
N LEU A 31 5.21 12.42 -21.70
CA LEU A 31 3.87 11.91 -22.04
C LEU A 31 2.81 12.36 -21.02
N ALA A 32 3.15 12.47 -19.74
CA ALA A 32 2.27 12.91 -18.66
C ALA A 32 1.82 14.37 -18.80
N ARG A 33 2.65 15.23 -19.43
CA ARG A 33 2.26 16.60 -19.82
C ARG A 33 1.40 16.64 -21.09
N GLY A 34 1.35 15.53 -21.81
CA GLY A 34 0.66 15.38 -23.07
C GLY A 34 -0.47 14.37 -22.94
N PRO A 35 -0.46 13.26 -23.71
CA PRO A 35 -1.61 12.37 -23.84
C PRO A 35 -1.85 11.43 -22.65
N LEU A 36 -0.85 11.20 -21.80
CA LEU A 36 -0.91 10.20 -20.74
C LEU A 36 -1.45 10.82 -19.45
N GLU A 37 -2.42 10.15 -18.84
CA GLU A 37 -2.89 10.46 -17.50
C GLU A 37 -2.16 9.58 -16.49
N VAL A 38 -1.69 10.19 -15.40
CA VAL A 38 -0.93 9.51 -14.35
C VAL A 38 -1.84 9.33 -13.14
N LEU A 39 -1.96 8.10 -12.68
CA LEU A 39 -2.56 7.76 -11.39
C LEU A 39 -1.45 7.54 -10.38
N THR A 40 -1.68 7.92 -9.13
CA THR A 40 -0.81 7.50 -8.01
C THR A 40 -1.17 6.10 -7.54
N SER A 41 -0.37 5.55 -6.64
CA SER A 41 -0.72 4.39 -5.81
C SER A 41 -0.30 4.65 -4.36
N PHE A 42 -0.53 3.68 -3.48
CA PHE A 42 0.14 3.60 -2.18
C PHE A 42 1.61 3.22 -2.39
N TYR A 43 2.51 3.75 -1.56
CA TYR A 43 3.95 3.63 -1.74
C TYR A 43 4.47 2.18 -1.88
N SER A 44 4.12 1.31 -0.94
CA SER A 44 4.66 -0.06 -0.87
C SER A 44 3.81 -1.10 -1.59
N HIS A 45 2.76 -0.67 -2.30
CA HIS A 45 1.77 -1.56 -2.89
C HIS A 45 1.09 -2.52 -1.85
N PRO A 46 0.54 -2.02 -0.72
CA PRO A 46 -0.10 -2.86 0.29
C PRO A 46 -1.51 -3.31 -0.11
N LEU A 47 -2.01 -4.39 0.48
CA LEU A 47 -3.42 -4.81 0.37
C LEU A 47 -4.34 -3.87 1.17
N ALA A 48 -4.48 -2.62 0.72
CA ALA A 48 -5.11 -1.52 1.45
C ALA A 48 -6.53 -1.86 1.92
N GLY A 49 -7.36 -2.46 1.07
CA GLY A 49 -8.72 -2.88 1.41
C GLY A 49 -8.75 -3.93 2.52
N TYR A 50 -7.88 -4.95 2.42
CA TYR A 50 -7.74 -5.98 3.45
C TYR A 50 -7.27 -5.40 4.79
N ILE A 51 -6.25 -4.53 4.76
CA ILE A 51 -5.70 -3.90 5.97
C ILE A 51 -6.74 -3.02 6.65
N ALA A 52 -7.47 -2.21 5.87
CA ALA A 52 -8.55 -1.36 6.39
C ALA A 52 -9.68 -2.20 7.00
N GLU A 53 -10.05 -3.32 6.37
CA GLU A 53 -11.10 -4.19 6.91
C GLU A 53 -10.68 -4.93 8.18
N THR A 54 -9.53 -5.59 8.12
CA THR A 54 -9.09 -6.56 9.14
C THR A 54 -8.49 -5.89 10.36
N PHE A 55 -7.71 -4.83 10.15
CA PHE A 55 -6.92 -4.19 11.20
C PHE A 55 -7.34 -2.75 11.49
N GLY A 56 -7.92 -2.05 10.51
CA GLY A 56 -8.33 -0.66 10.67
C GLY A 56 -7.15 0.33 10.78
N TRP A 57 -5.98 -0.04 10.26
CA TRP A 57 -4.76 0.79 10.25
C TRP A 57 -4.84 1.90 9.18
N LEU A 58 -5.86 2.76 9.28
CA LEU A 58 -6.07 3.87 8.34
C LEU A 58 -4.99 4.95 8.45
N ASP A 59 -4.33 5.07 9.60
CA ASP A 59 -3.18 5.95 9.82
C ASP A 59 -1.96 5.52 8.98
N LEU A 60 -1.63 4.22 8.97
CA LEU A 60 -0.61 3.67 8.08
C LEU A 60 -0.96 3.91 6.60
N LEU A 61 -2.21 3.60 6.22
CA LEU A 61 -2.64 3.76 4.83
C LEU A 61 -2.63 5.22 4.38
N ALA A 62 -2.91 6.18 5.27
CA ALA A 62 -2.83 7.60 4.96
C ALA A 62 -1.38 8.03 4.68
N GLU A 63 -0.43 7.58 5.51
CA GLU A 63 1.00 7.84 5.31
C GLU A 63 1.53 7.21 4.01
N GLU A 64 1.14 5.97 3.71
CA GLU A 64 1.48 5.26 2.47
C GLU A 64 0.98 6.00 1.22
N LEU A 65 -0.26 6.49 1.27
CA LEU A 65 -0.88 7.21 0.17
C LEU A 65 -0.23 8.58 -0.05
N GLU A 66 0.03 9.32 1.04
CA GLU A 66 0.69 10.62 0.99
C GLU A 66 2.11 10.49 0.42
N LEU A 67 2.86 9.47 0.83
CA LEU A 67 4.18 9.21 0.24
C LEU A 67 4.09 8.83 -1.24
N GLY A 68 3.14 7.97 -1.63
CA GLY A 68 2.92 7.59 -3.02
C GLY A 68 2.57 8.79 -3.92
N LYS A 69 1.69 9.68 -3.45
CA LYS A 69 1.36 10.94 -4.13
C LYS A 69 2.58 11.82 -4.31
N ARG A 70 3.34 12.04 -3.21
CA ARG A 70 4.55 12.86 -3.23
C ARG A 70 5.58 12.33 -4.21
N ILE A 71 5.81 11.02 -4.24
CA ILE A 71 6.74 10.39 -5.19
C ILE A 71 6.24 10.57 -6.62
N THR A 72 4.93 10.40 -6.86
CA THR A 72 4.34 10.63 -8.19
C THR A 72 4.59 12.07 -8.67
N GLU A 73 4.36 13.06 -7.80
CA GLU A 73 4.61 14.47 -8.10
C GLU A 73 6.09 14.75 -8.33
N GLN A 74 6.98 14.25 -7.46
CA GLN A 74 8.42 14.49 -7.55
C GLN A 74 9.06 13.83 -8.77
N VAL A 75 8.66 12.60 -9.08
CA VAL A 75 9.25 11.82 -10.16
C VAL A 75 8.62 12.21 -11.49
N VAL A 76 7.29 12.26 -11.59
CA VAL A 76 6.61 12.47 -12.88
C VAL A 76 6.34 13.96 -13.17
N GLY A 77 6.25 14.79 -12.14
CA GLY A 77 6.03 16.24 -12.28
C GLY A 77 4.58 16.63 -12.55
N VAL A 78 3.61 15.80 -12.13
CA VAL A 78 2.17 16.05 -12.26
C VAL A 78 1.44 15.73 -10.96
N GLU A 79 0.39 16.49 -10.65
CA GLU A 79 -0.50 16.22 -9.52
C GLU A 79 -1.46 15.06 -9.89
N PRO A 80 -1.45 13.93 -9.15
CA PRO A 80 -2.34 12.81 -9.43
C PRO A 80 -3.74 13.03 -8.84
N PHE A 81 -4.77 13.02 -9.68
CA PHE A 81 -6.17 13.04 -9.24
C PHE A 81 -6.83 11.67 -9.20
N GLY A 82 -6.20 10.65 -9.78
CA GLY A 82 -6.66 9.27 -9.74
C GLY A 82 -5.71 8.36 -8.98
N VAL A 83 -6.22 7.25 -8.49
CA VAL A 83 -5.47 6.24 -7.74
C VAL A 83 -5.68 4.84 -8.32
N TRP A 84 -4.59 4.10 -8.44
CA TRP A 84 -4.62 2.65 -8.60
C TRP A 84 -4.52 2.03 -7.21
N LEU A 85 -5.56 1.31 -6.78
CA LEU A 85 -5.48 0.53 -5.54
C LEU A 85 -4.68 -0.73 -5.85
N PRO A 86 -3.59 -1.03 -5.10
CA PRO A 86 -2.86 -2.27 -5.22
C PRO A 86 -3.80 -3.47 -5.22
N GLU A 87 -3.68 -4.32 -6.23
CA GLU A 87 -4.53 -5.51 -6.39
C GLU A 87 -6.04 -5.21 -6.44
N MET A 88 -6.42 -3.97 -6.77
CA MET A 88 -7.78 -3.46 -6.59
C MET A 88 -8.36 -3.84 -5.22
N SER A 89 -7.50 -3.94 -4.19
CA SER A 89 -7.85 -4.29 -2.82
C SER A 89 -8.69 -3.18 -2.22
N PHE A 90 -10.00 -3.32 -2.32
CA PHE A 90 -10.97 -2.29 -1.98
C PHE A 90 -11.63 -2.52 -0.62
N SER A 91 -12.00 -1.42 0.03
CA SER A 91 -12.89 -1.37 1.18
C SER A 91 -13.62 -0.03 1.17
N MET A 92 -14.88 -0.03 1.62
CA MET A 92 -15.63 1.23 1.83
C MET A 92 -14.94 2.16 2.82
N LYS A 93 -14.12 1.64 3.74
CA LYS A 93 -13.34 2.41 4.70
C LYS A 93 -12.25 3.28 4.05
N LEU A 94 -11.83 2.95 2.83
CA LEU A 94 -10.84 3.74 2.08
C LEU A 94 -11.46 5.00 1.46
N VAL A 95 -12.78 5.03 1.23
CA VAL A 95 -13.43 6.12 0.48
C VAL A 95 -13.17 7.49 1.10
N PRO A 96 -13.36 7.71 2.42
CA PRO A 96 -13.07 9.01 3.03
C PRO A 96 -11.59 9.39 2.90
N LEU A 97 -10.68 8.45 3.21
CA LEU A 97 -9.24 8.66 3.17
C LEU A 97 -8.74 9.10 1.78
N LEU A 98 -9.22 8.43 0.73
CA LEU A 98 -8.87 8.75 -0.65
C LEU A 98 -9.43 10.12 -1.06
N ALA A 99 -10.71 10.40 -0.75
CA ALA A 99 -11.37 11.66 -1.10
C ALA A 99 -10.76 12.87 -0.37
N GLU A 100 -10.49 12.75 0.92
CA GLU A 100 -9.84 13.79 1.74
C GLU A 100 -8.40 14.07 1.28
N SER A 101 -7.75 13.08 0.67
CA SER A 101 -6.44 13.22 0.04
C SER A 101 -6.49 13.90 -1.35
N GLY A 102 -7.67 14.37 -1.80
CA GLY A 102 -7.87 15.06 -3.07
C GLY A 102 -8.00 14.16 -4.30
N LEU A 103 -8.02 12.83 -4.09
CA LEU A 103 -8.22 11.86 -5.16
C LEU A 103 -9.71 11.79 -5.51
N ARG A 104 -9.98 11.63 -6.81
CA ARG A 104 -11.32 11.76 -7.39
C ARG A 104 -11.82 10.49 -8.04
N TYR A 105 -10.93 9.61 -8.50
CA TYR A 105 -11.32 8.39 -9.16
C TYR A 105 -10.36 7.22 -8.98
N THR A 106 -10.93 6.02 -9.09
CA THR A 106 -10.21 4.74 -9.07
C THR A 106 -10.85 3.75 -10.06
N VAL A 107 -10.13 2.68 -10.35
CA VAL A 107 -10.65 1.53 -11.10
C VAL A 107 -10.87 0.35 -10.17
N LEU A 108 -11.98 -0.37 -10.35
CA LEU A 108 -12.27 -1.65 -9.68
C LEU A 108 -12.67 -2.72 -10.69
N ASP A 109 -12.62 -4.00 -10.31
CA ASP A 109 -12.98 -5.12 -11.19
C ASP A 109 -14.50 -5.35 -11.27
N ALA A 110 -15.03 -5.56 -12.48
CA ALA A 110 -16.45 -5.81 -12.68
C ALA A 110 -16.96 -7.10 -12.01
N VAL A 111 -16.27 -8.22 -12.18
CA VAL A 111 -16.70 -9.51 -11.64
C VAL A 111 -16.58 -9.53 -10.12
N SER A 112 -15.45 -9.04 -9.60
CA SER A 112 -15.15 -9.10 -8.18
C SER A 112 -15.89 -8.06 -7.35
N HIS A 113 -16.16 -6.88 -7.91
CA HIS A 113 -16.72 -5.74 -7.17
C HIS A 113 -18.12 -5.36 -7.65
N PHE A 114 -18.33 -5.11 -8.95
CA PHE A 114 -19.59 -4.58 -9.46
C PHE A 114 -20.77 -5.55 -9.27
N VAL A 115 -20.55 -6.86 -9.44
CA VAL A 115 -21.60 -7.88 -9.24
C VAL A 115 -22.24 -7.76 -7.86
N GLY A 116 -21.45 -7.58 -6.80
CA GLY A 116 -21.93 -7.46 -5.42
C GLY A 116 -22.21 -6.02 -4.96
N ALA A 117 -21.99 -5.01 -5.80
CA ALA A 117 -22.31 -3.62 -5.45
C ALA A 117 -23.82 -3.41 -5.26
N THR A 118 -24.19 -2.41 -4.45
CA THR A 118 -25.58 -2.03 -4.17
C THR A 118 -25.83 -0.55 -4.49
N GLY A 119 -27.10 -0.15 -4.68
CA GLY A 119 -27.51 1.20 -5.08
C GLY A 119 -28.10 1.25 -6.49
N ASP A 120 -27.97 2.39 -7.17
CA ASP A 120 -28.40 2.55 -8.57
C ASP A 120 -27.40 1.87 -9.51
N LYS A 121 -27.61 0.58 -9.76
CA LYS A 121 -26.80 -0.20 -10.69
C LYS A 121 -27.31 -0.03 -12.12
N GLY A 122 -26.40 0.30 -13.03
CA GLY A 122 -26.58 0.17 -14.47
C GLY A 122 -25.78 -1.02 -15.00
N SER A 123 -24.90 -0.75 -15.96
CA SER A 123 -23.88 -1.68 -16.46
C SER A 123 -22.48 -1.21 -16.06
N ILE A 124 -21.45 -2.01 -16.34
CA ILE A 124 -20.04 -1.61 -16.14
C ILE A 124 -19.62 -0.45 -17.07
N TYR A 125 -20.50 -0.06 -18.01
CA TYR A 125 -20.27 0.97 -19.00
C TYR A 125 -20.75 2.37 -18.58
N GLU A 126 -20.80 2.59 -17.27
CA GLU A 126 -21.20 3.82 -16.60
C GLU A 126 -20.16 4.11 -15.51
N PRO A 127 -19.81 5.38 -15.22
CA PRO A 127 -19.08 5.73 -14.01
C PRO A 127 -20.02 5.76 -12.80
N TYR A 128 -19.47 5.47 -11.62
CA TYR A 128 -20.23 5.35 -10.39
C TYR A 128 -19.67 6.22 -9.27
N ALA A 129 -20.50 7.08 -8.68
CA ALA A 129 -20.18 7.80 -7.47
C ALA A 129 -20.34 6.86 -6.26
N LEU A 130 -19.30 6.82 -5.44
CA LEU A 130 -19.23 6.08 -4.19
C LEU A 130 -18.66 7.02 -3.13
N GLY A 131 -19.56 7.73 -2.44
CA GLY A 131 -19.17 8.84 -1.56
C GLY A 131 -18.46 9.95 -2.34
N GLY A 132 -17.23 10.27 -1.95
CA GLY A 132 -16.40 11.30 -2.59
C GLY A 132 -15.60 10.83 -3.82
N LEU A 133 -15.76 9.57 -4.25
CA LEU A 133 -14.99 9.00 -5.35
C LEU A 133 -15.87 8.62 -6.54
N THR A 134 -15.33 8.74 -7.74
CA THR A 134 -15.85 8.11 -8.96
C THR A 134 -15.12 6.80 -9.23
N VAL A 135 -15.87 5.71 -9.37
CA VAL A 135 -15.36 4.37 -9.62
C VAL A 135 -15.69 3.99 -11.06
N PHE A 136 -14.67 3.51 -11.78
CA PHE A 136 -14.80 2.89 -13.08
C PHE A 136 -14.61 1.38 -12.93
N PHE A 137 -15.54 0.57 -13.45
CA PHE A 137 -15.38 -0.88 -13.40
C PHE A 137 -14.70 -1.38 -14.68
N ARG A 138 -13.54 -2.03 -14.55
CA ARG A 138 -12.86 -2.65 -15.68
C ARG A 138 -13.68 -3.81 -16.23
N HIS A 139 -13.71 -3.93 -17.55
CA HIS A 139 -14.22 -5.13 -18.20
C HIS A 139 -13.21 -6.28 -17.98
N THR A 140 -13.50 -7.16 -17.03
CA THR A 140 -12.60 -8.26 -16.62
C THR A 140 -12.12 -9.08 -17.81
N GLY A 141 -13.05 -9.58 -18.65
CA GLY A 141 -12.69 -10.44 -19.78
C GLY A 141 -11.74 -9.80 -20.80
N LEU A 142 -12.00 -8.57 -21.24
CA LEU A 142 -11.13 -7.85 -22.19
C LEU A 142 -9.79 -7.46 -21.57
N SER A 143 -9.79 -7.10 -20.29
CA SER A 143 -8.56 -6.80 -19.55
C SER A 143 -7.66 -8.02 -19.47
N ASP A 144 -8.21 -9.15 -19.03
CA ASP A 144 -7.48 -10.42 -18.90
C ASP A 144 -7.04 -10.97 -20.26
N LEU A 145 -7.83 -10.75 -21.31
CA LEU A 145 -7.47 -11.11 -22.68
C LEU A 145 -6.20 -10.39 -23.14
N TRP A 146 -6.09 -9.09 -22.85
CA TRP A 146 -4.86 -8.32 -23.11
C TRP A 146 -3.72 -8.82 -22.22
N SER A 147 -3.92 -8.90 -20.89
CA SER A 147 -2.89 -9.31 -19.94
C SER A 147 -2.26 -10.66 -20.28
N PHE A 148 -3.08 -11.67 -20.60
CA PHE A 148 -2.65 -13.06 -20.59
C PHE A 148 -2.65 -13.74 -21.96
N LYS A 149 -3.55 -13.35 -22.88
CA LYS A 149 -3.64 -13.99 -24.20
C LYS A 149 -2.78 -13.25 -25.23
N TYR A 150 -3.03 -11.96 -25.42
CA TYR A 150 -2.28 -11.16 -26.39
C TYR A 150 -0.83 -10.92 -25.97
N SER A 151 -0.49 -11.22 -24.72
CA SER A 151 0.89 -11.24 -24.25
C SER A 151 1.73 -12.39 -24.80
N ASN A 152 1.17 -13.31 -25.61
CA ASN A 152 1.93 -14.42 -26.19
C ASN A 152 2.35 -14.19 -27.65
N VAL A 153 2.17 -12.98 -28.19
CA VAL A 153 2.64 -12.65 -29.55
C VAL A 153 4.17 -12.67 -29.63
N LYS A 154 4.71 -13.28 -30.69
CA LYS A 154 6.15 -13.52 -30.88
C LYS A 154 6.70 -12.85 -32.13
N THR A 155 5.85 -12.62 -33.12
CA THR A 155 6.24 -12.03 -34.41
C THR A 155 5.51 -10.72 -34.67
N ARG A 156 6.04 -9.89 -35.58
CA ARG A 156 5.35 -8.68 -36.06
C ARG A 156 3.96 -9.02 -36.63
N TYR A 157 3.86 -10.09 -37.41
CA TYR A 157 2.59 -10.54 -37.99
C TYR A 157 1.57 -10.90 -36.90
N GLU A 158 1.98 -11.65 -35.87
CA GLU A 158 1.11 -11.98 -34.74
C GLU A 158 0.71 -10.75 -33.93
N ALA A 159 1.63 -9.80 -33.74
CA ALA A 159 1.37 -8.54 -33.07
C ALA A 159 0.32 -7.71 -33.83
N GLU A 160 0.45 -7.59 -35.16
CA GLU A 160 -0.52 -6.88 -36.01
C GLU A 160 -1.89 -7.56 -36.04
N ALA A 161 -1.91 -8.89 -36.14
CA ALA A 161 -3.15 -9.67 -36.11
C ALA A 161 -3.84 -9.55 -34.74
N GLY A 162 -3.07 -9.65 -33.66
CA GLY A 162 -3.56 -9.50 -32.28
C GLY A 162 -4.10 -8.11 -32.00
N ALA A 163 -3.38 -7.05 -32.42
CA ALA A 163 -3.82 -5.67 -32.30
C ALA A 163 -5.14 -5.42 -33.03
N ARG A 164 -5.29 -5.94 -34.26
CA ARG A 164 -6.51 -5.82 -35.05
C ARG A 164 -7.69 -6.52 -34.40
N ASP A 165 -7.50 -7.75 -33.92
CA ASP A 165 -8.56 -8.52 -33.23
C ASP A 165 -8.96 -7.84 -31.91
N LEU A 166 -7.99 -7.38 -31.11
CA LEU A 166 -8.27 -6.66 -29.88
C LEU A 166 -8.98 -5.33 -30.14
N ALA A 167 -8.51 -4.51 -31.08
CA ALA A 167 -9.16 -3.26 -31.46
C ALA A 167 -10.62 -3.49 -31.90
N LEU A 168 -10.86 -4.51 -32.73
CA LEU A 168 -12.22 -4.86 -33.16
C LEU A 168 -13.10 -5.24 -31.97
N ARG A 169 -12.61 -6.06 -31.04
CA ARG A 169 -13.34 -6.42 -29.81
C ARG A 169 -13.68 -5.20 -28.97
N LEU A 170 -12.71 -4.31 -28.73
CA LEU A 170 -12.92 -3.09 -27.94
C LEU A 170 -13.97 -2.17 -28.58
N VAL A 171 -13.84 -1.92 -29.89
CA VAL A 171 -14.78 -1.05 -30.62
C VAL A 171 -16.18 -1.65 -30.67
N LEU A 172 -16.30 -2.96 -30.96
CA LEU A 172 -17.60 -3.63 -30.98
C LEU A 172 -18.25 -3.68 -29.60
N GLU A 173 -17.48 -3.94 -28.54
CA GLU A 173 -17.99 -3.97 -27.17
C GLU A 173 -18.51 -2.58 -26.77
N ALA A 174 -17.71 -1.53 -27.01
CA ALA A 174 -18.09 -0.16 -26.72
C ALA A 174 -19.33 0.26 -27.51
N TYR A 175 -19.36 -0.01 -28.82
CA TYR A 175 -20.47 0.39 -29.70
C TYR A 175 -21.77 -0.35 -29.37
N SER A 176 -21.71 -1.69 -29.25
CA SER A 176 -22.91 -2.52 -29.05
C SER A 176 -23.59 -2.25 -27.72
N ASN A 177 -22.80 -1.93 -26.68
CA ASN A 177 -23.32 -1.60 -25.36
C ASN A 177 -23.55 -0.11 -25.13
N ARG A 178 -23.33 0.73 -26.15
CA ARG A 178 -23.39 2.20 -26.05
C ARG A 178 -22.57 2.71 -24.87
N ALA A 179 -21.37 2.16 -24.71
CA ALA A 179 -20.57 2.36 -23.52
C ALA A 179 -20.19 3.83 -23.35
N ARG A 180 -20.36 4.37 -22.14
CA ARG A 180 -19.92 5.74 -21.84
C ARG A 180 -18.44 5.72 -21.45
N PRO A 181 -18.02 4.87 -20.50
CA PRO A 181 -16.69 4.26 -20.57
C PRO A 181 -16.75 2.77 -20.94
N LEU A 182 -15.81 2.32 -21.77
CA LEU A 182 -15.31 0.95 -21.72
C LEU A 182 -13.96 1.00 -21.02
N THR A 183 -13.90 0.54 -19.77
CA THR A 183 -12.65 0.56 -18.99
C THR A 183 -11.92 -0.76 -19.19
N VAL A 184 -10.67 -0.70 -19.64
CA VAL A 184 -9.77 -1.85 -19.73
C VAL A 184 -8.56 -1.52 -18.87
N ALA A 185 -8.26 -2.39 -17.90
CA ALA A 185 -7.24 -2.11 -16.89
C ALA A 185 -6.52 -3.39 -16.48
N LEU A 186 -5.20 -3.33 -16.54
CA LEU A 186 -4.29 -4.46 -16.40
C LEU A 186 -2.93 -3.97 -15.89
N ASP A 187 -2.14 -4.89 -15.35
CA ASP A 187 -0.78 -4.60 -14.91
C ASP A 187 0.10 -4.16 -16.09
N GLY A 188 1.05 -3.27 -15.79
CA GLY A 188 1.90 -2.66 -16.81
C GLY A 188 2.87 -3.66 -17.43
N GLU A 189 3.34 -4.63 -16.65
CA GLU A 189 4.45 -5.52 -16.99
C GLU A 189 4.02 -6.92 -17.44
N ASN A 190 2.88 -7.43 -16.94
CA ASN A 190 2.44 -8.81 -17.20
C ASN A 190 2.43 -9.16 -18.70
N TRP A 191 1.93 -8.25 -19.53
CA TRP A 191 1.80 -8.50 -20.95
C TRP A 191 3.10 -8.31 -21.74
N MET A 192 4.12 -7.65 -21.19
CA MET A 192 5.36 -7.26 -21.88
C MET A 192 6.64 -7.92 -21.34
N ILE A 193 6.67 -8.34 -20.07
CA ILE A 193 7.89 -8.75 -19.35
C ILE A 193 7.80 -10.15 -18.76
N LEU A 194 6.61 -10.65 -18.38
CA LEU A 194 6.49 -11.92 -17.66
C LEU A 194 6.12 -13.11 -18.57
N PRO A 195 6.79 -14.28 -18.46
CA PRO A 195 7.92 -14.59 -17.58
C PRO A 195 9.29 -14.13 -18.13
N SER A 196 9.33 -13.67 -19.38
CA SER A 196 10.53 -13.08 -20.00
C SER A 196 10.14 -11.94 -20.96
N PRO A 197 11.04 -10.98 -21.24
CA PRO A 197 10.75 -9.85 -22.11
C PRO A 197 10.19 -10.26 -23.48
N LYS A 198 9.15 -9.57 -23.93
CA LYS A 198 8.39 -9.89 -25.15
C LYS A 198 8.37 -8.72 -26.14
N PRO A 199 9.45 -8.47 -26.90
CA PRO A 199 9.56 -7.28 -27.74
C PRO A 199 8.43 -7.07 -28.76
N ALA A 200 7.83 -8.16 -29.28
CA ALA A 200 6.72 -8.09 -30.21
C ALA A 200 5.45 -7.44 -29.61
N THR A 201 5.32 -7.42 -28.28
CA THR A 201 4.18 -6.80 -27.60
C THR A 201 4.21 -5.27 -27.70
N ALA A 202 5.39 -4.65 -27.78
CA ALA A 202 5.50 -3.22 -28.05
C ALA A 202 4.93 -2.86 -29.43
N LEU A 203 5.15 -3.72 -30.44
CA LEU A 203 4.55 -3.56 -31.77
C LEU A 203 3.03 -3.72 -31.72
N LEU A 204 2.53 -4.65 -30.89
CA LEU A 204 1.09 -4.83 -30.68
C LEU A 204 0.46 -3.57 -30.09
N LEU A 205 1.09 -2.95 -29.07
CA LEU A 205 0.58 -1.72 -28.47
C LEU A 205 0.53 -0.58 -29.51
N ASP A 206 1.60 -0.39 -30.29
CA ASP A 206 1.65 0.66 -31.32
C ASP A 206 0.54 0.47 -32.37
N GLU A 207 0.41 -0.74 -32.91
CA GLU A 207 -0.63 -1.07 -33.88
C GLU A 207 -2.04 -0.92 -33.27
N LEU A 208 -2.24 -1.38 -32.03
CA LEU A 208 -3.53 -1.25 -31.33
C LEU A 208 -3.94 0.22 -31.18
N LEU A 209 -3.02 1.08 -30.75
CA LEU A 209 -3.26 2.52 -30.64
C LEU A 209 -3.54 3.15 -32.00
N GLY A 210 -2.85 2.72 -33.06
CA GLY A 210 -3.13 3.13 -34.43
C GLY A 210 -4.55 2.78 -34.89
N GLN A 211 -4.98 1.53 -34.64
CA GLN A 211 -6.33 1.06 -34.97
C GLN A 211 -7.41 1.80 -34.18
N LEU A 212 -7.20 2.03 -32.88
CA LEU A 212 -8.14 2.77 -32.03
C LEU A 212 -8.27 4.25 -32.44
N LYS A 213 -7.16 4.91 -32.78
CA LYS A 213 -7.20 6.29 -33.33
C LYS A 213 -7.92 6.35 -34.67
N ALA A 214 -7.74 5.35 -35.53
CA ALA A 214 -8.48 5.27 -36.78
C ALA A 214 -9.99 5.06 -36.57
N ALA A 215 -10.38 4.29 -35.54
CA ALA A 215 -11.77 4.14 -35.14
C ALA A 215 -12.35 5.43 -34.55
N GLU A 216 -11.57 6.18 -33.78
CA GLU A 216 -11.93 7.51 -33.27
C GLU A 216 -12.14 8.53 -34.39
N ALA A 217 -11.24 8.57 -35.38
CA ALA A 217 -11.38 9.46 -36.53
C ALA A 217 -12.65 9.19 -37.37
N LYS A 218 -13.17 7.96 -37.29
CA LYS A 218 -14.44 7.55 -37.92
C LYS A 218 -15.67 7.79 -37.02
N GLY A 219 -15.48 8.30 -35.80
CA GLY A 219 -16.54 8.55 -34.84
C GLY A 219 -17.13 7.29 -34.19
N LEU A 220 -16.44 6.15 -34.25
CA LEU A 220 -16.93 4.89 -33.67
C LEU A 220 -16.73 4.81 -32.16
N VAL A 221 -15.63 5.37 -31.68
CA VAL A 221 -15.24 5.45 -30.27
C VAL A 221 -14.54 6.78 -30.01
N LYS A 222 -14.27 7.10 -28.75
CA LYS A 222 -13.43 8.22 -28.37
C LYS A 222 -12.43 7.77 -27.31
N LEU A 223 -11.15 8.07 -27.53
CA LEU A 223 -10.11 7.85 -26.53
C LEU A 223 -10.13 9.03 -25.55
N VAL A 224 -10.21 8.71 -24.26
CA VAL A 224 -10.45 9.70 -23.21
C VAL A 224 -9.61 9.39 -21.99
N ARG A 225 -9.29 10.43 -21.22
CA ARG A 225 -8.78 10.32 -19.86
C ARG A 225 -9.93 10.03 -18.90
N MET A 226 -9.65 9.42 -17.77
CA MET A 226 -10.62 9.24 -16.70
C MET A 226 -11.07 10.60 -16.14
N SER A 227 -10.13 11.55 -15.97
CA SER A 227 -10.46 12.93 -15.57
C SER A 227 -11.42 13.62 -16.55
N ASP A 228 -11.24 13.42 -17.86
CA ASP A 228 -12.15 13.95 -18.88
C ASP A 228 -13.57 13.41 -18.72
N LEU A 229 -13.72 12.12 -18.40
CA LEU A 229 -15.01 11.48 -18.21
C LEU A 229 -15.68 11.88 -16.90
N ALA A 230 -14.90 11.92 -15.80
CA ALA A 230 -15.40 12.29 -14.48
C ALA A 230 -16.06 13.68 -14.46
N GLY A 231 -15.64 14.60 -15.35
CA GLY A 231 -16.25 15.93 -15.50
C GLY A 231 -17.36 16.04 -16.55
N ARG A 232 -17.59 15.01 -17.38
CA ARG A 232 -18.52 15.07 -18.54
C ARG A 232 -19.74 14.17 -18.41
N VAL A 233 -19.66 13.15 -17.55
CA VAL A 233 -20.69 12.16 -17.36
C VAL A 233 -21.15 12.20 -15.90
N GLU A 234 -22.41 12.54 -15.67
CA GLU A 234 -23.01 12.40 -14.33
C GLU A 234 -22.97 10.92 -13.92
N PRO A 235 -22.29 10.57 -12.81
CA PRO A 235 -22.14 9.20 -12.39
C PRO A 235 -23.40 8.68 -11.69
N ARG A 236 -23.68 7.39 -11.86
CA ARG A 236 -24.71 6.69 -11.07
C ARG A 236 -24.26 6.53 -9.63
N ARG A 237 -25.19 6.42 -8.67
CA ARG A 237 -24.84 6.41 -7.25
C ARG A 237 -24.91 5.01 -6.67
N LEU A 238 -23.76 4.46 -6.28
CA LEU A 238 -23.69 3.22 -5.52
C LEU A 238 -23.71 3.53 -4.02
N ALA A 239 -24.39 2.67 -3.26
CA ALA A 239 -24.40 2.73 -1.81
C ALA A 239 -23.20 1.98 -1.21
N SER A 240 -22.83 0.83 -1.79
CA SER A 240 -21.68 0.05 -1.33
C SER A 240 -21.09 -0.81 -2.44
N VAL A 241 -19.82 -1.17 -2.24
CA VAL A 241 -19.06 -2.13 -3.05
C VAL A 241 -18.40 -3.15 -2.11
N PRO A 242 -18.39 -4.46 -2.42
CA PRO A 242 -17.79 -5.47 -1.56
C PRO A 242 -16.29 -5.24 -1.32
N PRO A 243 -15.77 -5.58 -0.12
CA PRO A 243 -14.36 -5.41 0.18
C PRO A 243 -13.52 -6.59 -0.34
N LYS A 244 -13.09 -6.52 -1.60
CA LYS A 244 -12.41 -7.60 -2.31
C LYS A 244 -11.18 -7.08 -3.05
N SER A 245 -10.36 -7.98 -3.58
CA SER A 245 -9.36 -7.69 -4.61
C SER A 245 -9.93 -7.92 -6.01
N TRP A 246 -9.16 -7.65 -7.06
CA TRP A 246 -9.53 -8.05 -8.43
C TRP A 246 -9.74 -9.56 -8.59
N ARG A 247 -9.15 -10.39 -7.71
CA ARG A 247 -9.33 -11.86 -7.69
C ARG A 247 -10.61 -12.33 -6.99
N GLY A 248 -11.40 -11.43 -6.43
CA GLY A 248 -12.69 -11.75 -5.81
C GLY A 248 -12.63 -12.11 -4.32
N GLY A 249 -11.42 -12.24 -3.77
CA GLY A 249 -11.11 -12.56 -2.38
C GLY A 249 -9.66 -12.20 -2.04
N TYR A 250 -9.14 -12.71 -0.93
CA TYR A 250 -7.76 -12.47 -0.47
C TYR A 250 -6.96 -13.77 -0.30
N ASP A 251 -7.50 -14.90 -0.75
CA ASP A 251 -6.89 -16.23 -0.67
C ASP A 251 -5.46 -16.25 -1.20
N LYS A 252 -5.20 -15.52 -2.30
CA LYS A 252 -3.87 -15.39 -2.90
C LYS A 252 -2.78 -14.86 -1.95
N TRP A 253 -3.16 -14.06 -0.96
CA TRP A 253 -2.26 -13.40 0.00
C TRP A 253 -2.43 -13.93 1.44
N VAL A 254 -3.47 -14.70 1.72
CA VAL A 254 -3.82 -15.07 3.09
C VAL A 254 -3.79 -16.58 3.32
N SER A 255 -4.13 -17.40 2.32
CA SER A 255 -4.37 -18.83 2.56
C SER A 255 -3.84 -19.80 1.51
N GLU A 256 -3.52 -19.38 0.28
CA GLU A 256 -2.98 -20.29 -0.74
C GLU A 256 -1.66 -20.95 -0.31
N LEU A 257 -0.81 -20.23 0.43
CA LEU A 257 0.41 -20.76 1.05
C LEU A 257 0.37 -20.51 2.57
N ALA A 258 -0.72 -20.97 3.20
CA ALA A 258 -1.10 -20.65 4.58
C ALA A 258 0.06 -20.68 5.59
N SER A 259 0.90 -21.72 5.59
CA SER A 259 1.97 -21.82 6.60
C SER A 259 2.98 -20.67 6.53
N VAL A 260 3.35 -20.20 5.33
CA VAL A 260 4.29 -19.09 5.14
C VAL A 260 3.56 -17.76 5.33
N GLN A 261 2.37 -17.62 4.76
CA GLN A 261 1.57 -16.40 4.82
C GLN A 261 1.13 -16.06 6.25
N GLU A 262 0.79 -17.05 7.09
CA GLU A 262 0.50 -16.83 8.51
C GLU A 262 1.70 -16.22 9.25
N ARG A 263 2.92 -16.66 8.96
CA ARG A 263 4.14 -16.11 9.58
C ARG A 263 4.46 -14.71 9.05
N ILE A 264 4.25 -14.47 7.75
CA ILE A 264 4.36 -13.12 7.17
C ILE A 264 3.38 -12.17 7.85
N TRP A 265 2.09 -12.53 7.98
CA TRP A 265 1.10 -11.69 8.67
C TRP A 265 1.42 -11.51 10.15
N ALA A 266 2.00 -12.51 10.83
CA ALA A 266 2.49 -12.35 12.18
C ALA A 266 3.63 -11.31 12.28
N ASN A 267 4.57 -11.32 11.32
CA ASN A 267 5.63 -10.32 11.23
C ASN A 267 5.06 -8.92 10.94
N VAL A 268 4.06 -8.80 10.07
CA VAL A 268 3.36 -7.54 9.77
C VAL A 268 2.69 -6.96 11.01
N VAL A 269 1.96 -7.77 11.77
CA VAL A 269 1.33 -7.34 13.02
C VAL A 269 2.39 -6.93 14.04
N GLU A 270 3.47 -7.69 14.17
CA GLU A 270 4.58 -7.34 15.07
C GLU A 270 5.24 -6.01 14.64
N ALA A 271 5.48 -5.79 13.35
CA ALA A 271 6.02 -4.53 12.84
C ALA A 271 5.11 -3.35 13.23
N TYR A 272 3.80 -3.49 13.06
CA TYR A 272 2.85 -2.45 13.46
C TYR A 272 2.85 -2.21 14.98
N GLU A 273 2.87 -3.26 15.81
CA GLU A 273 2.98 -3.15 17.26
C GLU A 273 4.23 -2.36 17.70
N LEU A 274 5.37 -2.71 17.11
CA LEU A 274 6.66 -2.06 17.39
C LEU A 274 6.68 -0.61 16.91
N TYR A 275 6.13 -0.33 15.72
CA TYR A 275 6.01 1.01 15.20
C TYR A 275 5.15 1.90 16.13
N LYS A 276 3.98 1.43 16.57
CA LYS A 276 3.13 2.20 17.51
C LYS A 276 3.79 2.39 18.88
N ALA A 277 4.60 1.43 19.33
CA ALA A 277 5.39 1.60 20.55
C ALA A 277 6.45 2.71 20.39
N LEU A 278 7.16 2.74 19.26
CA LEU A 278 8.11 3.81 18.96
C LEU A 278 7.41 5.17 18.84
N GLU A 279 6.31 5.24 18.10
CA GLU A 279 5.53 6.46 17.90
C GLU A 279 5.03 7.06 19.22
N THR A 280 4.46 6.24 20.09
CA THR A 280 3.94 6.71 21.38
C THR A 280 5.04 7.07 22.37
N SER A 281 6.24 6.49 22.27
CA SER A 281 7.35 6.76 23.21
C SER A 281 8.30 7.86 22.76
N VAL A 282 8.99 7.67 21.63
CA VAL A 282 10.06 8.55 21.14
C VAL A 282 9.72 9.26 19.84
N GLY A 283 8.62 8.88 19.19
CA GLY A 283 8.28 9.30 17.84
C GLY A 283 8.99 8.45 16.77
N CYS A 284 8.43 8.48 15.56
CA CYS A 284 8.98 7.77 14.40
C CYS A 284 9.49 8.77 13.36
N GLY A 285 10.66 8.49 12.79
CA GLY A 285 11.19 9.18 11.61
C GLY A 285 10.84 8.45 10.32
N GLU A 286 11.51 8.84 9.25
CA GLU A 286 11.32 8.25 7.92
C GLU A 286 11.72 6.77 7.88
N GLU A 287 12.81 6.38 8.54
CA GLU A 287 13.28 4.99 8.57
C GLU A 287 12.25 4.04 9.19
N GLU A 288 11.64 4.41 10.32
CA GLU A 288 10.62 3.58 10.97
C GLU A 288 9.34 3.50 10.13
N LYS A 289 8.94 4.59 9.49
CA LYS A 289 7.79 4.61 8.57
C LYS A 289 8.04 3.68 7.39
N LEU A 290 9.17 3.82 6.70
CA LEU A 290 9.53 2.98 5.57
C LEU A 290 9.67 1.50 5.97
N ALA A 291 10.16 1.21 7.17
CA ALA A 291 10.20 -0.18 7.66
C ALA A 291 8.80 -0.78 7.78
N LEU A 292 7.85 -0.07 8.39
CA LEU A 292 6.46 -0.55 8.49
C LEU A 292 5.80 -0.68 7.10
N MET A 293 6.00 0.31 6.24
CA MET A 293 5.46 0.32 4.88
C MET A 293 5.97 -0.87 4.06
N ASN A 294 7.28 -1.14 4.07
CA ASN A 294 7.80 -2.30 3.37
C ASN A 294 7.29 -3.62 3.97
N ALA A 295 7.08 -3.71 5.29
CA ALA A 295 6.54 -4.93 5.89
C ALA A 295 5.17 -5.33 5.30
N VAL A 296 4.33 -4.35 4.90
CA VAL A 296 2.98 -4.58 4.36
C VAL A 296 2.90 -4.73 2.84
N ASN A 297 4.04 -4.73 2.13
CA ASN A 297 4.09 -4.87 0.68
C ASN A 297 3.43 -6.18 0.22
N SER A 298 2.42 -6.09 -0.66
CA SER A 298 1.64 -7.25 -1.09
C SER A 298 2.42 -8.26 -1.93
N ASP A 299 3.47 -7.83 -2.63
CA ASP A 299 4.28 -8.69 -3.51
C ASP A 299 4.96 -9.79 -2.71
N HIS A 300 5.47 -9.47 -1.52
CA HIS A 300 6.11 -10.43 -0.61
C HIS A 300 5.12 -11.28 0.19
N ILE A 301 3.82 -11.07 -0.02
CA ILE A 301 2.73 -11.84 0.59
C ILE A 301 2.06 -12.75 -0.46
N TRP A 302 2.08 -12.35 -1.74
CA TRP A 302 1.53 -13.08 -2.88
C TRP A 302 2.08 -14.51 -2.93
N ALA A 303 1.23 -15.53 -3.08
CA ALA A 303 1.60 -16.95 -2.88
C ALA A 303 2.86 -17.43 -3.64
N GLU A 304 3.03 -17.06 -4.90
CA GLU A 304 4.21 -17.42 -5.73
C GLU A 304 5.50 -16.69 -5.32
N PHE A 305 5.39 -15.58 -4.58
CA PHE A 305 6.49 -14.70 -4.21
C PHE A 305 6.61 -14.52 -2.69
N ALA A 306 5.88 -15.32 -1.92
CA ALA A 306 5.78 -15.18 -0.48
C ALA A 306 7.16 -15.29 0.18
N ASP A 307 7.57 -14.23 0.88
CA ASP A 307 8.89 -14.13 1.50
C ASP A 307 8.77 -13.72 2.98
N GLU A 308 8.82 -14.73 3.85
CA GLU A 308 8.86 -14.51 5.30
C GLU A 308 10.12 -13.74 5.73
N GLY A 309 11.25 -13.97 5.07
CA GLY A 309 12.51 -13.29 5.38
C GLY A 309 12.38 -11.79 5.20
N PHE A 310 11.77 -11.36 4.09
CA PHE A 310 11.53 -9.95 3.80
C PHE A 310 10.71 -9.26 4.91
N SER A 311 9.51 -9.78 5.22
CA SER A 311 8.66 -9.20 6.29
C SER A 311 9.33 -9.23 7.67
N ARG A 312 10.11 -10.29 7.97
CA ARG A 312 10.82 -10.44 9.23
C ARG A 312 11.93 -9.40 9.39
N GLU A 313 12.71 -9.12 8.36
CA GLU A 313 13.82 -8.15 8.45
C GLU A 313 13.31 -6.74 8.77
N TRP A 314 12.18 -6.34 8.19
CA TRP A 314 11.55 -5.05 8.48
C TRP A 314 10.99 -4.98 9.91
N ALA A 315 10.34 -6.04 10.39
CA ALA A 315 9.91 -6.13 11.78
C ALA A 315 11.11 -6.09 12.75
N LEU A 316 12.21 -6.78 12.41
CA LEU A 316 13.45 -6.76 13.22
C LEU A 316 14.11 -5.38 13.25
N ALA A 317 14.05 -4.60 12.16
CA ALA A 317 14.56 -3.23 12.15
C ALA A 317 13.86 -2.36 13.20
N LEU A 318 12.53 -2.40 13.25
CA LEU A 318 11.73 -1.71 14.27
C LEU A 318 12.00 -2.24 15.67
N LYS A 319 12.14 -3.57 15.80
CA LYS A 319 12.42 -4.22 17.08
C LYS A 319 13.74 -3.75 17.68
N ARG A 320 14.81 -3.73 16.88
CA ARG A 320 16.15 -3.25 17.32
C ARG A 320 16.08 -1.81 17.82
N LYS A 321 15.30 -0.95 17.14
CA LYS A 321 15.11 0.45 17.56
C LYS A 321 14.37 0.55 18.88
N LEU A 322 13.30 -0.22 19.07
CA LEU A 322 12.55 -0.24 20.32
C LEU A 322 13.38 -0.80 21.47
N GLU A 323 14.08 -1.91 21.27
CA GLU A 323 14.97 -2.49 22.29
C GLU A 323 16.09 -1.53 22.69
N SER A 324 16.67 -0.81 21.73
CA SER A 324 17.64 0.25 22.00
C SER A 324 17.02 1.39 22.82
N THR A 325 15.77 1.76 22.51
CA THR A 325 15.03 2.78 23.27
C THR A 325 14.75 2.32 24.69
N LEU A 326 14.24 1.11 24.91
CA LEU A 326 13.92 0.59 26.24
C LEU A 326 15.19 0.41 27.09
N SER A 327 16.28 -0.10 26.50
CA SER A 327 17.56 -0.28 27.22
C SER A 327 18.26 1.03 27.59
N SER A 328 17.88 2.15 26.96
CA SER A 328 18.36 3.49 27.32
C SER A 328 17.69 4.06 28.59
N LEU A 329 16.59 3.44 29.03
CA LEU A 329 15.88 3.79 30.25
C LEU A 329 16.36 2.88 31.39
N LYS A 330 17.08 3.47 32.36
CA LYS A 330 17.70 2.73 33.46
C LYS A 330 17.00 3.00 34.77
N LEU A 331 16.63 1.93 35.47
CA LEU A 331 16.19 2.01 36.85
C LEU A 331 17.42 2.24 37.75
N GLU A 332 17.55 3.45 38.30
CA GLU A 332 18.67 3.80 39.19
C GLU A 332 18.37 3.42 40.65
N GLY A 333 17.11 3.36 41.05
CA GLY A 333 16.72 2.89 42.37
C GLY A 333 15.26 3.13 42.71
N PHE A 334 14.82 2.45 43.78
CA PHE A 334 13.49 2.63 44.37
C PHE A 334 13.61 2.65 45.89
N ALA A 335 13.33 3.80 46.51
CA ALA A 335 13.41 3.96 47.97
C ALA A 335 12.39 5.00 48.46
N GLY A 336 11.75 4.74 49.61
CA GLY A 336 10.83 5.70 50.24
C GLY A 336 9.60 6.07 49.39
N GLY A 337 9.17 5.21 48.46
CA GLY A 337 8.10 5.52 47.51
C GLY A 337 8.53 6.40 46.34
N ARG A 338 9.83 6.63 46.16
CA ARG A 338 10.39 7.38 45.03
C ARG A 338 11.16 6.45 44.11
N LEU A 339 10.78 6.49 42.85
CA LEU A 339 11.35 5.73 41.76
C LEU A 339 12.27 6.66 40.96
N ARG A 340 13.54 6.28 40.77
CA ARG A 340 14.49 7.03 39.94
C ARG A 340 14.74 6.30 38.63
N LEU A 341 14.37 6.95 37.54
CA LEU A 341 14.60 6.48 36.18
C LEU A 341 15.54 7.43 35.48
N ARG A 342 16.57 6.89 34.82
CA ARG A 342 17.47 7.66 33.99
C ARG A 342 17.23 7.38 32.53
N ASN A 343 16.94 8.43 31.77
CA ASN A 343 16.93 8.40 30.32
C ASN A 343 18.32 8.80 29.80
N THR A 344 19.00 7.89 29.09
CA THR A 344 20.32 8.16 28.50
C THR A 344 20.26 8.71 27.07
N LEU A 345 19.07 8.83 26.47
CA LEU A 345 18.90 9.46 25.17
C LEU A 345 19.03 10.98 25.28
N ARG A 346 19.32 11.61 24.15
CA ARG A 346 19.37 13.08 24.01
C ARG A 346 17.99 13.71 23.83
N GLN A 347 16.92 12.92 23.88
CA GLN A 347 15.55 13.35 23.70
C GLN A 347 14.65 12.78 24.80
N ALA A 348 13.48 13.38 25.00
CA ALA A 348 12.50 12.88 25.94
C ALA A 348 11.89 11.55 25.47
N VAL A 349 11.51 10.69 26.44
CA VAL A 349 10.82 9.43 26.18
C VAL A 349 9.52 9.42 26.98
N ARG A 350 8.39 9.21 26.30
CA ARG A 350 7.10 8.96 26.95
C ARG A 350 7.01 7.50 27.37
N VAL A 351 6.63 7.27 28.62
CA VAL A 351 6.33 5.95 29.18
C VAL A 351 5.01 5.97 29.92
N LEU A 352 4.41 4.81 30.09
CA LEU A 352 3.25 4.61 30.95
C LEU A 352 3.69 3.94 32.24
N VAL A 353 3.23 4.46 33.36
CA VAL A 353 3.43 3.89 34.68
C VAL A 353 2.09 3.37 35.19
N ARG A 354 2.03 2.08 35.50
CA ARG A 354 0.86 1.44 36.12
C ARG A 354 1.11 1.18 37.59
N GLU A 355 0.23 1.70 38.44
CA GLU A 355 0.23 1.52 39.89
C GLU A 355 -1.11 0.95 40.33
N ASP A 356 -1.09 -0.30 40.82
CA ASP A 356 -2.29 -1.01 41.32
C ASP A 356 -3.52 -0.89 40.37
N GLY A 357 -3.26 -0.93 39.06
CA GLY A 357 -4.26 -0.84 37.98
C GLY A 357 -4.52 0.57 37.42
N ARG A 358 -4.03 1.64 38.05
CA ARG A 358 -4.11 3.01 37.52
C ARG A 358 -2.94 3.29 36.60
N VAL A 359 -3.19 3.79 35.39
CA VAL A 359 -2.15 4.11 34.41
C VAL A 359 -2.01 5.61 34.28
N GLN A 360 -0.78 6.11 34.34
CA GLN A 360 -0.43 7.51 34.08
C GLN A 360 0.70 7.61 33.06
N GLU A 361 0.64 8.63 32.21
CA GLU A 361 1.73 8.95 31.28
C GLU A 361 2.79 9.79 31.99
N VAL A 362 4.05 9.46 31.74
CA VAL A 362 5.21 10.17 32.28
C VAL A 362 6.18 10.46 31.15
N VAL A 363 6.65 11.71 31.09
CA VAL A 363 7.69 12.15 30.16
C VAL A 363 9.04 12.13 30.86
N LEU A 364 9.94 11.26 30.42
CA LEU A 364 11.30 11.16 30.94
C LEU A 364 12.24 12.04 30.10
N HIS A 365 12.60 13.22 30.60
CA HIS A 365 13.61 14.07 29.96
C HIS A 365 15.02 13.46 30.08
N PRO A 366 15.96 13.83 29.19
CA PRO A 366 17.36 13.40 29.30
C PRO A 366 17.93 13.61 30.71
N GLY A 367 18.51 12.57 31.29
CA GLY A 367 18.96 12.56 32.68
C GLY A 367 18.04 11.77 33.61
N THR A 368 18.14 12.04 34.92
CA THR A 368 17.39 11.32 35.95
C THR A 368 16.08 12.04 36.27
N THR A 369 14.98 11.30 36.22
CA THR A 369 13.65 11.72 36.66
C THR A 369 13.29 10.95 37.94
N GLU A 370 12.81 11.66 38.96
CA GLU A 370 12.27 11.07 40.19
C GLU A 370 10.74 11.10 40.13
N LEU A 371 10.11 9.94 40.32
CA LEU A 371 8.66 9.76 40.29
C LEU A 371 8.20 9.30 41.67
N GLU A 372 7.20 9.98 42.23
CA GLU A 372 6.54 9.53 43.44
C GLU A 372 5.51 8.46 43.07
N VAL A 373 5.69 7.25 43.60
CA VAL A 373 4.83 6.09 43.34
C VAL A 373 4.30 5.53 44.66
N GLY A 374 2.97 5.48 44.76
CA GLY A 374 2.24 5.04 45.95
C GLY A 374 1.99 3.54 45.96
N GLY A 375 1.88 2.93 44.78
CA GLY A 375 1.41 1.56 44.58
C GLY A 375 2.29 0.45 45.17
N SER A 376 1.67 -0.71 45.32
CA SER A 376 2.31 -1.95 45.81
C SER A 376 3.12 -2.63 44.72
N VAL A 377 2.61 -2.57 43.49
CA VAL A 377 3.30 -3.02 42.27
C VAL A 377 3.33 -1.86 41.28
N VAL A 378 4.52 -1.57 40.75
CA VAL A 378 4.74 -0.53 39.75
C VAL A 378 5.29 -1.16 38.48
N GLU A 379 4.58 -0.98 37.38
CA GLU A 379 5.01 -1.40 36.04
C GLU A 379 5.30 -0.18 35.18
N ILE A 380 6.36 -0.24 34.38
CA ILE A 380 6.75 0.85 33.49
C ILE A 380 6.87 0.24 32.10
N PHE A 381 6.14 0.77 31.13
CA PHE A 381 6.07 0.20 29.80
C PHE A 381 5.80 1.27 28.75
N VAL A 382 6.04 0.89 27.50
CA VAL A 382 5.60 1.63 26.31
C VAL A 382 4.47 0.83 25.67
N LYS A 383 3.49 1.51 25.10
CA LYS A 383 2.31 0.86 24.52
C LYS A 383 2.43 0.80 23.00
N GLY A 384 2.34 -0.41 22.45
CA GLY A 384 2.16 -0.66 21.03
C GLY A 384 0.72 -0.40 20.59
N TRP A 385 0.27 -1.13 19.58
CA TRP A 385 -1.12 -1.09 19.15
C TRP A 385 -2.02 -1.85 20.14
N ARG A 386 -1.65 -3.09 20.46
CA ARG A 386 -2.34 -3.96 21.42
C ARG A 386 -1.39 -4.52 22.48
N LYS A 387 -0.08 -4.53 22.23
CA LYS A 387 0.94 -5.05 23.16
C LYS A 387 1.52 -3.95 24.05
N GLU A 388 2.04 -4.36 25.20
CA GLU A 388 2.81 -3.53 26.11
C GLU A 388 4.25 -4.03 26.16
N PHE A 389 5.19 -3.11 26.06
CA PHE A 389 6.62 -3.38 26.06
C PHE A 389 7.22 -2.85 27.35
N ALA A 390 7.54 -3.76 28.27
CA ALA A 390 8.07 -3.40 29.58
C ALA A 390 9.45 -2.73 29.45
N VAL A 391 9.63 -1.60 30.14
CA VAL A 391 10.92 -0.91 30.28
C VAL A 391 11.82 -1.70 31.23
N CYS A 392 11.26 -2.24 32.30
CA CYS A 392 11.95 -3.10 33.26
C CYS A 392 11.00 -4.13 33.86
N LYS A 393 11.53 -5.05 34.68
CA LYS A 393 10.70 -5.96 35.47
C LYS A 393 9.78 -5.17 36.42
N PRO A 394 8.56 -5.66 36.72
CA PRO A 394 7.69 -5.04 37.72
C PRO A 394 8.40 -4.85 39.06
N ILE A 395 8.19 -3.68 39.65
CA ILE A 395 8.79 -3.30 40.93
C ILE A 395 7.76 -3.57 42.02
N VAL A 396 8.10 -4.44 42.98
CA VAL A 396 7.23 -4.80 44.10
C VAL A 396 7.73 -4.14 45.37
N LYS A 397 6.87 -3.35 46.02
CA LYS A 397 7.16 -2.71 47.30
C LYS A 397 7.16 -3.78 48.39
N SER A 398 8.33 -4.11 48.93
CA SER A 398 8.45 -5.02 50.06
C SER A 398 7.77 -4.38 51.29
N SER A 399 6.81 -5.09 51.87
CA SER A 399 6.13 -4.72 53.13
C SER A 399 7.01 -4.91 54.37
N LYS A 400 8.30 -5.22 54.24
CA LYS A 400 9.21 -5.35 55.38
C LYS A 400 9.72 -4.00 55.87
N GLY A 401 8.86 -3.30 56.59
CA GLY A 401 9.30 -2.63 57.81
C GLY A 401 9.68 -3.69 58.84
N GLN A 402 10.93 -4.16 58.81
CA GLN A 402 11.57 -4.73 59.99
C GLN A 402 13.05 -4.32 59.96
N THR A 403 13.32 -3.26 60.69
CA THR A 403 14.59 -3.08 61.41
C THR A 403 14.99 -4.42 62.03
N THR A 404 16.11 -4.98 61.57
CA THR A 404 16.95 -5.86 62.38
C THR A 404 18.38 -5.38 62.29
N ARG A 405 18.72 -4.59 63.31
CA ARG A 405 20.02 -4.15 63.85
C ARG A 405 20.93 -3.30 62.99
#